data_AF-A0A963DLT8-F1
#
_entry.id   AF-A0A963DLT8-F1
#
_cell.length_a   1.000
_cell.length_b   1.000
_cell.length_c   1.000
_cell.angle_alpha   90.00
_cell.angle_beta   90.00
_cell.angle_gamma   90.00
#
_symmetry.space_group_name_H-M   'P 1'
#
loop_
_entity.id
_entity.type
_entity.pdbx_description
1 polymer ?
#
loop_
_entity_poly.entity_id
_entity_poly.type
_entity_poly.pdbx_seq_one_letter_code
_entity_poly.pdbx_strand_id
1 'polypeptide(L)'
;MLNRTPRVVLSFAVSLSLIGFVDCAYSARDEEPLPEFHRDFIGDWVPKKSPCKSALRFRVGPKRVVLMNGQESKSIRIQGSDYCISCGGLRPPYEGITVWLLPGLTDSEGPGFEVRFNADEKLGITMLDMEPVPELARRFPLDGIELRKCKRSK
;
A
#
# COMPACT_ATOMS: atom_id res chain seq x y z
N MET A 1 81.52 -9.31 -34.71
CA MET A 1 81.87 -9.83 -33.37
C MET A 1 80.57 -9.90 -32.57
N LEU A 2 80.03 -11.11 -32.37
CA LEU A 2 80.10 -11.89 -31.11
C LEU A 2 79.39 -11.13 -29.97
N ASN A 3 78.41 -11.64 -29.20
CA ASN A 3 78.11 -13.01 -28.79
C ASN A 3 76.78 -12.96 -27.98
N ARG A 4 75.73 -13.70 -28.36
CA ARG A 4 75.13 -14.85 -27.64
C ARG A 4 74.95 -14.79 -26.10
N THR A 5 73.66 -14.82 -25.71
CA THR A 5 72.96 -15.60 -24.63
C THR A 5 73.23 -15.26 -23.14
N PRO A 6 72.34 -15.61 -22.16
CA PRO A 6 71.19 -16.55 -22.15
C PRO A 6 69.83 -15.97 -21.64
N ARG A 7 68.69 -16.44 -22.16
CA ARG A 7 67.74 -17.40 -21.55
C ARG A 7 67.46 -17.23 -20.05
N VAL A 8 66.27 -16.72 -19.74
CA VAL A 8 65.52 -17.08 -18.54
C VAL A 8 64.11 -17.46 -18.98
N VAL A 9 63.87 -18.77 -19.06
CA VAL A 9 62.52 -19.34 -19.21
C VAL A 9 61.94 -19.39 -17.82
N LEU A 10 61.06 -18.44 -17.50
CA LEU A 10 60.37 -18.38 -16.22
C LEU A 10 59.00 -19.04 -16.39
N SER A 11 58.95 -20.34 -16.15
CA SER A 11 57.72 -21.10 -16.00
C SER A 11 57.01 -20.59 -14.75
N PHE A 12 55.88 -19.91 -14.90
CA PHE A 12 54.97 -19.64 -13.80
C PHE A 12 53.68 -20.43 -13.98
N ALA A 13 53.36 -21.14 -12.91
CA ALA A 13 52.32 -22.13 -12.78
C ALA A 13 50.93 -21.53 -13.06
N VAL A 14 50.16 -22.25 -13.88
CA VAL A 14 48.71 -22.09 -13.98
C VAL A 14 48.13 -22.54 -12.64
N SER A 15 47.82 -21.57 -11.77
CA SER A 15 47.02 -21.83 -10.58
C SER A 15 45.57 -21.99 -11.02
N LEU A 16 45.09 -23.23 -10.93
CA LEU A 16 43.69 -23.58 -11.15
C LEU A 16 42.90 -23.07 -9.94
N SER A 17 42.47 -21.82 -9.98
CA SER A 17 41.57 -21.25 -8.98
C SER A 17 40.23 -21.99 -9.05
N LEU A 18 40.00 -22.87 -8.08
CA LEU A 18 38.68 -23.37 -7.71
C LEU A 18 37.83 -22.16 -7.30
N ILE A 19 37.13 -21.58 -8.26
CA ILE A 19 36.03 -20.65 -7.99
C ILE A 19 34.91 -21.52 -7.42
N GLY A 20 34.91 -21.65 -6.09
CA GLY A 20 33.74 -22.10 -5.37
C GLY A 20 32.61 -21.15 -5.70
N PHE A 21 31.66 -21.62 -6.51
CA PHE A 21 30.36 -21.00 -6.61
C PHE A 21 29.75 -21.10 -5.21
N VAL A 22 29.89 -20.03 -4.43
CA VAL A 22 29.04 -19.80 -3.29
C VAL A 22 27.67 -19.57 -3.90
N ASP A 23 26.89 -20.65 -4.00
CA ASP A 23 25.46 -20.59 -4.21
C ASP A 23 24.91 -19.72 -3.09
N CYS A 24 24.79 -18.42 -3.37
CA CYS A 24 23.85 -17.56 -2.69
C CYS A 24 22.48 -18.17 -3.00
N ALA A 25 22.09 -19.16 -2.19
CA ALA A 25 20.71 -19.58 -2.02
C ALA A 25 19.98 -18.37 -1.43
N TYR A 26 19.65 -17.43 -2.31
CA TYR A 26 18.72 -16.36 -2.05
C TYR A 26 17.39 -17.08 -1.82
N SER A 27 17.12 -17.40 -0.56
CA SER A 27 15.80 -17.85 -0.14
C SER A 27 14.85 -16.72 -0.52
N ALA A 28 14.17 -16.90 -1.65
CA ALA A 28 12.94 -16.20 -1.93
C ALA A 28 12.06 -16.49 -0.73
N ARG A 29 11.99 -15.54 0.21
CA ARG A 29 11.00 -15.59 1.27
C ARG A 29 9.68 -15.68 0.54
N ASP A 30 8.92 -16.73 0.83
CA ASP A 30 7.54 -16.86 0.40
C ASP A 30 6.86 -15.52 0.68
N GLU A 31 6.61 -14.77 -0.39
CA GLU A 31 5.87 -13.51 -0.32
C GLU A 31 4.45 -13.94 0.00
N GLU A 32 4.16 -14.01 1.30
CA GLU A 32 2.88 -14.45 1.82
C GLU A 32 1.81 -13.64 1.09
N PRO A 33 0.91 -14.28 0.32
CA PRO A 33 0.00 -13.57 -0.55
C PRO A 33 -0.79 -12.58 0.29
N LEU A 34 -0.56 -11.30 0.01
CA LEU A 34 -1.15 -10.18 0.73
C LEU A 34 -2.66 -10.46 0.88
N PRO A 35 -3.22 -10.48 2.10
CA PRO A 35 -4.66 -10.60 2.30
C PRO A 35 -5.42 -9.76 1.27
N GLU A 36 -6.25 -10.40 0.45
CA GLU A 36 -7.04 -9.69 -0.54
C GLU A 36 -7.89 -8.64 0.18
N PHE A 37 -7.73 -7.36 -0.18
CA PHE A 37 -8.54 -6.28 0.38
C PHE A 37 -10.01 -6.68 0.36
N HIS A 38 -10.62 -6.76 1.55
CA HIS A 38 -11.90 -7.45 1.74
C HIS A 38 -12.93 -6.90 0.74
N ARG A 39 -13.45 -7.78 -0.12
CA ARG A 39 -14.33 -7.39 -1.24
C ARG A 39 -15.58 -6.64 -0.75
N ASP A 40 -15.92 -6.80 0.52
CA ASP A 40 -17.02 -6.11 1.20
C ASP A 40 -16.82 -4.60 1.39
N PHE A 41 -15.60 -4.07 1.23
CA PHE A 41 -15.35 -2.62 1.30
C PHE A 41 -15.32 -1.94 -0.07
N ILE A 42 -15.23 -2.73 -1.16
CA ILE A 42 -15.24 -2.21 -2.54
C ILE A 42 -16.60 -1.58 -2.86
N GLY A 43 -16.59 -0.33 -3.33
CA GLY A 43 -17.79 0.40 -3.72
C GLY A 43 -17.70 1.91 -3.50
N ASP A 44 -18.85 2.57 -3.65
CA ASP A 44 -19.01 4.00 -3.40
C ASP A 44 -19.47 4.24 -1.95
N TRP A 45 -18.78 5.13 -1.26
CA TRP A 45 -19.08 5.61 0.08
C TRP A 45 -19.41 7.09 0.00
N VAL A 46 -20.57 7.46 0.52
CA VAL A 46 -21.08 8.84 0.47
C VAL A 46 -21.35 9.34 1.88
N PRO A 47 -21.36 10.66 2.13
CA PRO A 47 -21.80 11.19 3.42
C PRO A 47 -23.14 10.57 3.81
N LYS A 48 -23.27 10.16 5.08
CA LYS A 48 -24.40 9.34 5.56
C LYS A 48 -25.77 9.88 5.17
N LYS A 49 -25.92 11.22 5.16
CA LYS A 49 -27.17 11.93 4.84
C LYS A 49 -27.35 12.26 3.35
N SER A 50 -26.35 11.99 2.50
CA SER A 50 -26.38 12.27 1.06
C SER A 50 -26.94 11.10 0.25
N PRO A 51 -27.49 11.33 -0.96
CA PRO A 51 -27.91 10.26 -1.86
C PRO A 51 -26.71 9.50 -2.46
N CYS A 52 -26.92 8.29 -2.96
CA CYS A 52 -25.85 7.51 -3.59
C CYS A 52 -25.30 8.10 -4.90
N LYS A 53 -26.01 9.07 -5.48
CA LYS A 53 -25.55 9.85 -6.64
C LYS A 53 -24.78 11.10 -6.24
N SER A 54 -24.38 11.24 -4.96
CA SER A 54 -23.63 12.39 -4.45
C SER A 54 -22.38 12.66 -5.29
N ALA A 55 -22.15 13.93 -5.57
CA ALA A 55 -20.94 14.39 -6.23
C ALA A 55 -19.72 14.25 -5.31
N LEU A 56 -19.92 14.44 -4.00
CA LEU A 56 -18.95 14.20 -2.95
C LEU A 56 -19.00 12.72 -2.54
N ARG A 57 -17.96 11.96 -2.85
CA ARG A 57 -17.89 10.53 -2.53
C ARG A 57 -16.44 10.01 -2.43
N PHE A 58 -16.29 8.94 -1.68
CA PHE A 58 -15.07 8.13 -1.59
C PHE A 58 -15.33 6.78 -2.27
N ARG A 59 -14.56 6.44 -3.29
CA ARG A 59 -14.69 5.17 -4.01
C ARG A 59 -13.52 4.26 -3.67
N VAL A 60 -13.84 3.04 -3.27
CA VAL A 60 -12.88 1.99 -2.99
C VAL A 60 -12.92 0.98 -4.13
N GLY A 61 -11.80 0.82 -4.83
CA GLY A 61 -11.57 -0.20 -5.84
C GLY A 61 -10.58 -1.27 -5.34
N PRO A 62 -10.30 -2.29 -6.16
CA PRO A 62 -9.44 -3.40 -5.75
C PRO A 62 -7.95 -3.03 -5.58
N LYS A 63 -7.48 -1.95 -6.22
CA LYS A 63 -6.06 -1.54 -6.19
C LYS A 63 -5.87 -0.03 -6.02
N ARG A 64 -6.96 0.69 -5.78
CA ARG A 64 -6.97 2.16 -5.70
C ARG A 64 -8.18 2.64 -4.94
N VAL A 65 -8.02 3.77 -4.28
CA VAL A 65 -9.12 4.61 -3.82
C VAL A 65 -9.23 5.86 -4.69
N VAL A 66 -10.41 6.46 -4.71
CA VAL A 66 -10.67 7.72 -5.41
C VAL A 66 -11.49 8.63 -4.51
N LEU A 67 -10.96 9.82 -4.24
CA LEU A 67 -11.71 10.93 -3.66
C LEU A 67 -12.36 11.71 -4.80
N MET A 68 -13.64 12.07 -4.66
CA MET A 68 -14.39 12.79 -5.68
C MET A 68 -15.17 13.95 -5.05
N ASN A 69 -15.14 15.11 -5.69
CA ASN A 69 -15.94 16.28 -5.34
C ASN A 69 -16.37 17.00 -6.62
N GLY A 70 -17.58 16.73 -7.11
CA GLY A 70 -18.04 17.31 -8.37
C GLY A 70 -17.29 16.73 -9.57
N GLN A 71 -16.62 17.60 -10.32
CA GLN A 71 -15.76 17.23 -11.45
C GLN A 71 -14.33 16.91 -11.01
N GLU A 72 -13.96 17.26 -9.78
CA GLU A 72 -12.63 17.03 -9.24
C GLU A 72 -12.50 15.59 -8.73
N SER A 73 -11.36 14.95 -9.01
CA SER A 73 -11.04 13.64 -8.46
C SER A 73 -9.55 13.46 -8.18
N LYS A 74 -9.24 12.66 -7.17
CA LYS A 74 -7.88 12.22 -6.83
C LYS A 74 -7.87 10.71 -6.66
N SER A 75 -7.18 10.00 -7.56
CA SER A 75 -6.95 8.56 -7.44
C SER A 75 -5.63 8.30 -6.72
N ILE A 76 -5.67 7.38 -5.75
CA ILE A 76 -4.49 6.98 -4.97
C ILE A 76 -4.40 5.47 -5.05
N ARG A 77 -3.21 4.95 -5.35
CA ARG A 77 -2.96 3.51 -5.43
C ARG A 77 -2.96 2.92 -4.02
N ILE A 78 -3.44 1.69 -3.90
CA ILE A 78 -3.33 0.90 -2.67
C ILE A 78 -2.31 -0.20 -2.94
N GLN A 79 -1.35 -0.35 -2.05
CA GLN A 79 -0.43 -1.47 -2.00
C GLN A 79 -0.82 -2.43 -0.86
N GLY A 80 -0.35 -3.68 -0.90
CA GLY A 80 -0.79 -4.67 0.09
C GLY A 80 -0.41 -4.34 1.54
N SER A 81 0.59 -3.51 1.73
CA SER A 81 1.02 -2.97 3.03
C SER A 81 0.20 -1.77 3.50
N ASP A 82 -0.68 -1.21 2.67
CA ASP A 82 -1.48 -0.03 3.00
C ASP A 82 -2.74 -0.37 3.80
N TYR A 83 -3.08 -1.65 4.04
CA TYR A 83 -4.24 -2.01 4.86
C TYR A 83 -3.83 -2.78 6.09
N CYS A 84 -4.63 -2.65 7.15
CA CYS A 84 -4.37 -3.34 8.39
C CYS A 84 -5.66 -3.59 9.16
N ILE A 85 -5.91 -4.86 9.45
CA ILE A 85 -7.09 -5.31 10.21
C ILE A 85 -6.86 -5.17 11.72
N SER A 86 -5.59 -5.12 12.16
CA SER A 86 -5.21 -5.09 13.59
C SER A 86 -4.36 -3.88 14.00
N CYS A 87 -4.27 -2.83 13.17
CA CYS A 87 -3.40 -1.67 13.46
C CYS A 87 -3.97 -0.71 14.50
N GLY A 88 -4.96 -1.13 15.29
CA GLY A 88 -5.36 -0.46 16.52
C GLY A 88 -4.24 -0.50 17.55
N GLY A 89 -3.19 0.31 17.33
CA GLY A 89 -2.10 0.67 18.22
C GLY A 89 -1.64 -0.38 19.23
N LEU A 90 -0.54 -1.07 18.95
CA LEU A 90 0.37 -1.71 19.93
C LEU A 90 -0.25 -2.65 20.99
N ARG A 91 -1.53 -3.04 20.90
CA ARG A 91 -2.19 -3.91 21.88
C ARG A 91 -2.58 -5.25 21.26
N PRO A 92 -2.07 -6.38 21.78
CA PRO A 92 -2.49 -7.71 21.35
C PRO A 92 -3.85 -8.10 21.98
N PRO A 93 -4.64 -8.94 21.31
CA PRO A 93 -5.10 -8.84 19.92
C PRO A 93 -6.34 -7.93 19.84
N TYR A 94 -6.47 -7.15 18.77
CA TYR A 94 -7.69 -6.39 18.49
C TYR A 94 -8.81 -7.35 18.05
N GLU A 95 -9.87 -7.46 18.86
CA GLU A 95 -11.03 -8.35 18.63
C GLU A 95 -12.22 -7.62 17.96
N GLY A 96 -12.02 -6.36 17.54
CA GLY A 96 -13.07 -5.56 16.91
C GLY A 96 -13.23 -5.82 15.41
N ILE A 97 -14.15 -5.08 14.81
CA ILE A 97 -14.55 -5.19 13.39
C ILE A 97 -14.06 -4.00 12.53
N THR A 98 -13.38 -3.03 13.14
CA THR A 98 -12.78 -1.88 12.45
C THR A 98 -11.61 -2.34 11.58
N VAL A 99 -11.58 -1.87 10.33
CA VAL A 99 -10.48 -2.14 9.40
C VAL A 99 -9.87 -0.82 8.96
N TRP A 100 -8.54 -0.74 9.00
CA TRP A 100 -7.77 0.45 8.67
C TRP A 100 -7.21 0.31 7.27
N LEU A 101 -7.30 1.39 6.50
CA LEU A 101 -6.63 1.55 5.22
C LEU A 101 -5.90 2.89 5.25
N LEU A 102 -4.63 2.88 4.85
CA LEU A 102 -3.65 3.96 4.94
C LEU A 102 -3.09 4.20 3.53
N PRO A 103 -3.86 4.79 2.60
CA PRO A 103 -3.45 4.90 1.20
C PRO A 103 -2.17 5.72 1.04
N GLY A 104 -1.18 5.13 0.36
CA GLY A 104 0.08 5.79 0.09
C GLY A 104 1.04 5.81 1.28
N LEU A 105 0.85 4.94 2.29
CA LEU A 105 1.80 4.77 3.39
C LEU A 105 3.16 4.27 2.88
N THR A 106 3.17 3.40 1.87
CA THR A 106 4.42 2.84 1.32
C THR A 106 4.96 3.55 0.10
N ASP A 107 4.21 4.52 -0.44
CA ASP A 107 4.71 5.41 -1.49
C ASP A 107 5.29 6.66 -0.83
N SER A 108 6.56 6.98 -1.08
CA SER A 108 7.21 8.20 -0.58
C SER A 108 6.55 9.52 -1.02
N GLU A 109 5.51 9.45 -1.85
CA GLU A 109 4.76 10.56 -2.44
C GLU A 109 3.25 10.52 -2.12
N GLY A 110 2.77 9.54 -1.36
CA GLY A 110 1.36 9.44 -1.00
C GLY A 110 0.97 10.53 0.01
N PRO A 111 -0.18 11.21 -0.14
CA PRO A 111 -0.58 12.22 0.84
C PRO A 111 -0.68 11.65 2.25
N GLY A 112 -0.96 10.34 2.41
CA GLY A 112 -1.03 9.68 3.70
C GLY A 112 -2.25 10.15 4.48
N PHE A 113 -3.40 9.53 4.23
CA PHE A 113 -4.59 9.75 5.05
C PHE A 113 -5.10 8.39 5.52
N GLU A 114 -5.96 8.37 6.52
CA GLU A 114 -6.49 7.16 7.09
C GLU A 114 -7.96 6.96 6.71
N VAL A 115 -8.33 5.70 6.52
CA VAL A 115 -9.70 5.26 6.28
C VAL A 115 -10.01 4.19 7.31
N ARG A 116 -10.99 4.46 8.17
CA ARG A 116 -11.54 3.47 9.11
C ARG A 116 -12.85 2.95 8.57
N PHE A 117 -12.87 1.69 8.14
CA PHE A 117 -14.10 0.95 7.88
C PHE A 117 -14.64 0.36 9.17
N ASN A 118 -15.96 0.30 9.29
CA ASN A 118 -16.66 -0.02 10.54
C ASN A 118 -16.21 0.85 11.72
N ALA A 119 -16.01 2.15 11.45
CA ALA A 119 -15.51 3.10 12.43
C ALA A 119 -16.32 3.06 13.73
N ASP A 120 -15.62 3.17 14.86
CA ASP A 120 -16.18 3.06 16.21
C ASP A 120 -16.96 1.75 16.46
N GLU A 121 -16.52 0.65 15.85
CA GLU A 121 -17.16 -0.67 15.90
C GLU A 121 -18.59 -0.71 15.35
N LYS A 122 -18.92 0.18 14.41
CA LYS A 122 -20.26 0.23 13.78
C LYS A 122 -20.23 -0.26 12.35
N LEU A 123 -20.88 -1.41 12.10
CA LEU A 123 -20.96 -1.99 10.76
C LEU A 123 -21.46 -0.99 9.72
N GLY A 124 -20.72 -0.88 8.61
CA GLY A 124 -21.10 -0.09 7.44
C GLY A 124 -20.93 1.43 7.60
N ILE A 125 -20.32 1.89 8.69
CA ILE A 125 -19.86 3.28 8.86
C ILE A 125 -18.39 3.34 8.45
N THR A 126 -18.05 4.30 7.60
CA THR A 126 -16.66 4.60 7.24
C THR A 126 -16.34 6.04 7.58
N MET A 127 -15.16 6.29 8.10
CA MET A 127 -14.64 7.63 8.35
C MET A 127 -13.28 7.77 7.69
N LEU A 128 -13.00 8.97 7.20
CA LEU A 128 -11.69 9.35 6.69
C LEU A 128 -11.08 10.33 7.68
N ASP A 129 -9.80 10.16 7.97
CA ASP A 129 -8.98 11.14 8.68
C ASP A 129 -7.91 11.65 7.73
N MET A 130 -8.07 12.91 7.34
CA MET A 130 -7.19 13.65 6.43
C MET A 130 -6.45 14.78 7.16
N GLU A 131 -6.46 14.80 8.50
CA GLU A 131 -5.74 15.79 9.30
C GLU A 131 -4.25 15.91 8.89
N PRO A 132 -3.53 14.81 8.59
CA PRO A 132 -2.14 14.89 8.12
C PRO A 132 -1.98 15.62 6.77
N VAL A 133 -3.06 15.85 6.02
CA VAL A 133 -3.06 16.38 4.65
C VAL A 133 -4.11 17.48 4.46
N PRO A 134 -3.95 18.67 5.08
CA PRO A 134 -5.00 19.69 5.11
C PRO A 134 -5.45 20.18 3.73
N GLU A 135 -4.56 20.21 2.72
CA GLU A 135 -4.96 20.55 1.35
C GLU A 135 -5.89 19.53 0.72
N LEU A 136 -5.75 18.24 1.08
CA LEU A 136 -6.63 17.19 0.59
C LEU A 136 -8.01 17.33 1.22
N ALA A 137 -8.08 17.57 2.54
CA ALA A 137 -9.33 17.80 3.26
C ALA A 137 -10.11 19.02 2.73
N ARG A 138 -9.41 20.10 2.35
CA ARG A 138 -10.04 21.29 1.73
C ARG A 138 -10.68 21.00 0.37
N ARG A 139 -10.04 20.17 -0.46
CA ARG A 139 -10.52 19.83 -1.81
C ARG A 139 -11.61 18.76 -1.78
N PHE A 140 -11.51 17.84 -0.82
CA PHE A 140 -12.43 16.71 -0.64
C PHE A 140 -12.91 16.71 0.82
N PRO A 141 -13.97 17.47 1.16
CA PRO A 141 -14.44 17.64 2.54
C PRO A 141 -15.17 16.39 3.07
N LEU A 142 -14.42 15.30 3.19
CA LEU A 142 -14.82 13.99 3.71
C LEU A 142 -14.15 13.66 5.05
N ASP A 143 -13.26 14.54 5.50
CA ASP A 143 -12.55 14.44 6.76
C ASP A 143 -13.51 14.44 7.96
N GLY A 144 -13.35 13.48 8.86
CA GLY A 144 -14.11 13.38 10.12
C GLY A 144 -15.62 13.14 9.99
N ILE A 145 -16.16 12.92 8.78
CA ILE A 145 -17.60 12.69 8.60
C ILE A 145 -17.94 11.21 8.42
N GLU A 146 -19.09 10.80 8.95
CA GLU A 146 -19.61 9.44 8.73
C GLU A 146 -20.04 9.26 7.26
N LEU A 147 -19.44 8.27 6.61
CA LEU A 147 -19.81 7.78 5.29
C LEU A 147 -20.58 6.47 5.43
N ARG A 148 -21.47 6.23 4.47
CA ARG A 148 -22.17 4.95 4.31
C ARG A 148 -21.90 4.36 2.93
N LYS A 149 -21.83 3.04 2.86
CA LYS A 149 -21.70 2.34 1.58
C LYS A 149 -22.99 2.44 0.77
N CYS A 150 -22.86 2.64 -0.52
CA CYS A 150 -23.95 2.50 -1.47
C CYS A 150 -24.13 1.04 -1.89
N LYS A 151 -25.39 0.61 -1.96
CA LYS A 151 -25.73 -0.70 -2.54
C LYS A 151 -25.26 -0.70 -4.00
N ARG A 152 -24.63 -1.80 -4.44
CA ARG A 152 -24.38 -2.02 -5.87
C ARG A 152 -25.73 -1.92 -6.59
N SER A 153 -25.83 -1.03 -7.57
CA SER A 153 -26.88 -1.11 -8.58
C SER A 153 -26.71 -2.45 -9.28
N LYS A 154 -27.69 -3.34 -9.11
CA LYS A 154 -27.78 -4.59 -9.87
C LYS A 154 -27.93 -4.29 -11.36
#